data_AF-A0A2K2TYU6-F1
#
_entry.id   AF-A0A2K2TYU6-F1
#
_cell.length_a   1.000
_cell.length_b   1.000
_cell.length_c   1.000
_cell.angle_alpha   90.00
_cell.angle_beta   90.00
_cell.angle_gamma   90.00
#
_symmetry.space_group_name_H-M   'P 1'
#
loop_
_entity.id
_entity.type
_entity.pdbx_description
1 polymer ?
#
loop_
_entity_poly.entity_id
_entity_poly.type
_entity_poly.pdbx_seq_one_letter_code
_entity_poly.pdbx_strand_id
1 'polypeptide(L)'
;MEFLDEMWNAVNRLSLPSLKEAEAVNQVEITENPALFQAGRITERYLELQALYRYLFSMYLTAQSGMDRLDNRLKERGFLKAGESNMDFYQKYDLMGLDYLYLRSFVHIERLTPEQIDLLERLARKQGGEQTLKDAGQMMEQTYKQVLAVNSKNPKQQFEIFPSVYGEGIVKGEAILIGLKSMADYDGDGMIKDEDEDQRRVNTFYSVSKQLETILSRLLKTEVVVITEI
;
A
#
# COMPACT_ATOMS: atom_id res chain seq x y z
N MET A 1 10.45 -24.42 -2.08
CA MET A 1 9.18 -24.90 -2.69
C MET A 1 8.00 -24.38 -1.87
N GLU A 2 7.98 -24.68 -0.56
CA GLU A 2 6.93 -24.24 0.39
C GLU A 2 6.67 -22.71 0.39
N PHE A 3 7.71 -21.87 0.44
CA PHE A 3 7.54 -20.39 0.40
C PHE A 3 6.94 -19.86 -0.91
N LEU A 4 7.27 -20.48 -2.04
CA LEU A 4 6.67 -20.10 -3.34
C LEU A 4 5.20 -20.48 -3.35
N ASP A 5 4.85 -21.63 -2.81
CA ASP A 5 3.47 -22.08 -2.69
C ASP A 5 2.69 -21.24 -1.67
N GLU A 6 3.29 -20.80 -0.57
CA GLU A 6 2.71 -19.85 0.39
C GLU A 6 2.48 -18.46 -0.23
N MET A 7 3.49 -17.91 -0.92
CA MET A 7 3.34 -16.69 -1.70
C MET A 7 2.20 -16.86 -2.71
N TRP A 8 2.16 -17.98 -3.42
CA TRP A 8 1.12 -18.22 -4.41
C TRP A 8 -0.25 -18.45 -3.82
N ASN A 9 -0.34 -19.04 -2.64
CA ASN A 9 -1.59 -19.16 -1.91
C ASN A 9 -2.05 -17.79 -1.41
N ALA A 10 -1.13 -16.92 -0.97
CA ALA A 10 -1.43 -15.53 -0.63
C ALA A 10 -1.91 -14.75 -1.86
N VAL A 11 -1.22 -14.91 -3.01
CA VAL A 11 -1.55 -14.27 -4.29
C VAL A 11 -2.86 -14.80 -4.89
N ASN A 12 -3.17 -16.09 -4.76
CA ASN A 12 -4.42 -16.66 -5.26
C ASN A 12 -5.62 -16.37 -4.35
N ARG A 13 -5.37 -15.99 -3.09
CA ARG A 13 -6.40 -15.52 -2.15
C ARG A 13 -6.65 -14.01 -2.28
N LEU A 14 -5.96 -13.33 -3.18
CA LEU A 14 -6.12 -11.89 -3.38
C LEU A 14 -7.54 -11.60 -3.83
N SER A 15 -8.27 -10.84 -3.02
CA SER A 15 -9.37 -10.04 -3.54
C SER A 15 -8.72 -8.98 -4.42
N LEU A 16 -8.87 -9.11 -5.73
CA LEU A 16 -8.51 -8.04 -6.66
C LEU A 16 -9.68 -7.06 -6.76
N PRO A 17 -9.42 -5.76 -6.92
CA PRO A 17 -10.47 -4.83 -7.28
C PRO A 17 -11.12 -5.25 -8.60
N SER A 18 -12.40 -4.96 -8.76
CA SER A 18 -12.98 -4.98 -10.10
C SER A 18 -12.34 -3.89 -10.97
N LEU A 19 -12.32 -4.08 -12.30
CA LEU A 19 -11.86 -3.06 -13.24
C LEU A 19 -12.54 -1.71 -12.98
N LYS A 20 -13.85 -1.73 -12.69
CA LYS A 20 -14.62 -0.52 -12.38
C LYS A 20 -14.13 0.19 -11.12
N GLU A 21 -13.81 -0.54 -10.04
CA GLU A 21 -13.27 0.04 -8.81
C GLU A 21 -11.88 0.64 -9.05
N ALA A 22 -11.02 -0.06 -9.79
CA ALA A 22 -9.68 0.42 -10.10
C ALA A 22 -9.69 1.65 -11.04
N GLU A 23 -10.52 1.66 -12.07
CA GLU A 23 -10.70 2.82 -12.96
C GLU A 23 -11.27 4.03 -12.20
N ALA A 24 -12.14 3.82 -11.20
CA ALA A 24 -12.72 4.90 -10.40
C ALA A 24 -11.69 5.65 -9.54
N VAL A 25 -10.56 5.01 -9.20
CA VAL A 25 -9.44 5.67 -8.50
C VAL A 25 -8.73 6.68 -9.43
N ASN A 26 -8.77 6.46 -10.75
CA ASN A 26 -8.31 7.37 -11.79
C ASN A 26 -6.86 7.88 -11.62
N GLN A 27 -5.93 6.98 -11.26
CA GLN A 27 -4.51 7.30 -11.08
C GLN A 27 -3.59 6.68 -12.14
N VAL A 28 -4.11 5.80 -13.01
CA VAL A 28 -3.28 5.06 -13.96
C VAL A 28 -2.88 5.94 -15.15
N GLU A 29 -1.58 5.97 -15.47
CA GLU A 29 -1.08 6.60 -16.68
C GLU A 29 -1.17 5.60 -17.86
N ILE A 30 -2.14 5.76 -18.75
CA ILE A 30 -2.29 4.87 -19.92
C ILE A 30 -1.05 4.98 -20.83
N THR A 31 -0.45 3.85 -21.17
CA THR A 31 0.68 3.75 -22.11
C THR A 31 0.34 2.85 -23.29
N GLU A 32 1.27 2.71 -24.24
CA GLU A 32 1.12 1.83 -25.41
C GLU A 32 1.40 0.35 -25.10
N ASN A 33 1.66 -0.03 -23.84
CA ASN A 33 1.97 -1.42 -23.50
C ASN A 33 0.71 -2.30 -23.62
N PRO A 34 0.63 -3.20 -24.63
CA PRO A 34 -0.57 -3.98 -24.90
C PRO A 34 -0.82 -5.09 -23.87
N ALA A 35 0.19 -5.45 -23.06
CA ALA A 35 0.01 -6.41 -21.96
C ALA A 35 -0.76 -5.79 -20.78
N LEU A 36 -0.63 -4.46 -20.62
CA LEU A 36 -1.22 -3.70 -19.52
C LEU A 36 -2.53 -3.03 -19.94
N PHE A 37 -2.63 -2.60 -21.19
CA PHE A 37 -3.73 -1.79 -21.68
C PHE A 37 -4.36 -2.38 -22.94
N GLN A 38 -5.69 -2.34 -23.00
CA GLN A 38 -6.45 -2.69 -24.20
C GLN A 38 -7.46 -1.59 -24.50
N ALA A 39 -7.42 -1.04 -25.72
CA ALA A 39 -8.29 0.06 -26.15
C ALA A 39 -8.31 1.26 -25.17
N GLY A 40 -7.14 1.59 -24.59
CA GLY A 40 -6.98 2.71 -23.66
C GLY A 40 -7.51 2.46 -22.25
N ARG A 41 -7.77 1.20 -21.87
CA ARG A 41 -8.25 0.80 -20.55
C ARG A 41 -7.33 -0.21 -19.89
N ILE A 42 -7.33 -0.23 -18.55
CA ILE A 42 -6.65 -1.27 -17.78
C ILE A 42 -7.28 -2.63 -18.04
N THR A 43 -6.46 -3.68 -17.97
CA THR A 43 -6.90 -5.07 -18.14
C THR A 43 -6.93 -5.81 -16.81
N GLU A 44 -7.57 -6.98 -16.74
CA GLU A 44 -7.47 -7.86 -15.56
C GLU A 44 -6.01 -8.24 -15.30
N ARG A 45 -5.24 -8.42 -16.38
CA ARG A 45 -3.81 -8.69 -16.31
C ARG A 45 -3.03 -7.57 -15.64
N TYR A 46 -3.37 -6.30 -15.90
CA TYR A 46 -2.79 -5.18 -15.17
C TYR A 46 -3.00 -5.32 -13.66
N LEU A 47 -4.23 -5.65 -13.23
CA LEU A 47 -4.57 -5.80 -11.81
C LEU A 47 -3.80 -6.95 -11.15
N GLU A 48 -3.67 -8.09 -11.83
CA GLU A 48 -2.88 -9.22 -11.35
C GLU A 48 -1.41 -8.85 -11.12
N LEU A 49 -0.78 -8.22 -12.13
CA LEU A 49 0.63 -7.84 -12.05
C LEU A 49 0.85 -6.72 -11.02
N GLN A 50 -0.11 -5.81 -10.89
CA GLN A 50 -0.10 -4.75 -9.88
C GLN A 50 -0.12 -5.35 -8.47
N ALA A 51 -1.01 -6.32 -8.23
CA ALA A 51 -1.12 -6.97 -6.94
C ALA A 51 0.12 -7.81 -6.60
N LEU A 52 0.74 -8.45 -7.59
CA LEU A 52 2.03 -9.13 -7.42
C LEU A 52 3.14 -8.16 -7.00
N TYR A 53 3.27 -7.02 -7.68
CA TYR A 53 4.25 -6.01 -7.29
C TYR A 53 3.99 -5.49 -5.87
N ARG A 54 2.72 -5.20 -5.56
CA ARG A 54 2.28 -4.77 -4.23
C ARG A 54 2.66 -5.80 -3.15
N TYR A 55 2.45 -7.09 -3.42
CA TYR A 55 2.81 -8.16 -2.51
C TYR A 55 4.32 -8.20 -2.25
N LEU A 56 5.14 -8.15 -3.31
CA LEU A 56 6.60 -8.13 -3.18
C LEU A 56 7.07 -6.97 -2.30
N PHE A 57 6.54 -5.76 -2.53
CA PHE A 57 6.87 -4.61 -1.72
C PHE A 57 6.37 -4.73 -0.27
N SER A 58 5.18 -5.28 -0.06
CA SER A 58 4.60 -5.48 1.27
C SER A 58 5.47 -6.44 2.11
N MET A 59 5.92 -7.53 1.51
CA MET A 59 6.84 -8.49 2.15
C MET A 59 8.17 -7.84 2.48
N TYR A 60 8.75 -7.08 1.55
CA TYR A 60 9.99 -6.34 1.79
C TYR A 60 9.84 -5.33 2.94
N LEU A 61 8.79 -4.51 2.91
CA LEU A 61 8.58 -3.45 3.89
C LEU A 61 8.36 -4.03 5.28
N THR A 62 7.48 -5.01 5.42
CA THR A 62 7.16 -5.65 6.71
C THR A 62 8.39 -6.35 7.31
N ALA A 63 9.16 -7.09 6.51
CA ALA A 63 10.37 -7.78 6.96
C ALA A 63 11.47 -6.83 7.45
N GLN A 64 11.58 -5.62 6.90
CA GLN A 64 12.66 -4.69 7.20
C GLN A 64 12.31 -3.60 8.23
N SER A 65 11.01 -3.35 8.47
CA SER A 65 10.55 -2.20 9.27
C SER A 65 10.15 -2.54 10.71
N GLY A 66 9.77 -3.78 11.00
CA GLY A 66 9.19 -4.17 12.28
C GLY A 66 7.76 -3.65 12.50
N MET A 67 7.05 -3.29 11.42
CA MET A 67 5.66 -2.81 11.47
C MET A 67 4.69 -3.87 12.01
N ASP A 68 5.00 -5.15 11.85
CA ASP A 68 4.28 -6.28 12.47
C ASP A 68 4.22 -6.18 14.00
N ARG A 69 5.35 -5.85 14.63
CA ARG A 69 5.43 -5.69 16.09
C ARG A 69 4.66 -4.47 16.55
N LEU A 70 4.70 -3.39 15.78
CA LEU A 70 3.94 -2.19 16.07
C LEU A 70 2.43 -2.45 15.97
N ASP A 71 1.99 -3.10 14.89
CA ASP A 71 0.60 -3.47 14.66
C ASP A 71 0.07 -4.33 15.82
N ASN A 72 0.82 -5.35 16.24
CA ASN A 72 0.48 -6.18 17.39
C ASN A 72 0.38 -5.39 18.70
N ARG A 73 1.28 -4.43 18.95
CA ARG A 73 1.20 -3.57 20.14
C ARG A 73 -0.03 -2.66 20.14
N LEU A 74 -0.50 -2.23 18.96
CA LEU A 74 -1.75 -1.49 18.84
C LEU A 74 -2.96 -2.39 19.16
N LYS A 75 -2.94 -3.66 18.72
CA LYS A 75 -3.97 -4.66 19.07
C LYS A 75 -4.01 -4.94 20.57
N GLU A 76 -2.85 -5.13 21.18
CA GLU A 76 -2.72 -5.39 22.63
C GLU A 76 -3.28 -4.24 23.48
N ARG A 77 -3.29 -3.01 22.94
CA ARG A 77 -3.91 -1.84 23.58
C ARG A 77 -5.44 -1.81 23.44
N GLY A 78 -6.04 -2.73 22.69
CA GLY A 78 -7.49 -2.82 22.52
C GLY A 78 -8.07 -1.86 21.48
N PHE A 79 -7.25 -1.21 20.66
CA PHE A 79 -7.75 -0.28 19.66
C PHE A 79 -8.57 -0.99 18.57
N LEU A 80 -9.65 -0.37 18.11
CA LEU A 80 -10.50 -0.96 17.08
C LEU A 80 -9.92 -0.75 15.69
N LYS A 81 -9.85 -1.82 14.90
CA LYS A 81 -9.50 -1.74 13.48
C LYS A 81 -10.70 -1.33 12.64
N ALA A 82 -10.46 -0.87 11.42
CA ALA A 82 -11.52 -0.59 10.47
C ALA A 82 -12.30 -1.88 10.11
N GLY A 83 -13.64 -1.81 10.20
CA GLY A 83 -14.51 -2.80 9.57
C GLY A 83 -14.59 -2.59 8.07
N GLU A 84 -15.02 -3.61 7.30
CA GLU A 84 -15.03 -3.58 5.83
C GLU A 84 -15.72 -2.35 5.23
N SER A 85 -16.83 -1.90 5.82
CA SER A 85 -17.57 -0.71 5.35
C SER A 85 -16.82 0.62 5.56
N ASN A 86 -15.79 0.62 6.41
CA ASN A 86 -14.97 1.79 6.73
C ASN A 86 -13.60 1.75 6.03
N MET A 87 -13.28 0.67 5.31
CA MET A 87 -12.04 0.55 4.56
C MET A 87 -12.11 1.38 3.27
N ASP A 88 -11.06 2.15 3.01
CA ASP A 88 -10.88 2.77 1.70
C ASP A 88 -10.45 1.71 0.66
N PHE A 89 -10.34 2.13 -0.61
CA PHE A 89 -9.88 1.26 -1.70
C PHE A 89 -8.53 0.61 -1.40
N TYR A 90 -7.59 1.36 -0.84
CA TYR A 90 -6.22 0.88 -0.63
C TYR A 90 -6.18 -0.16 0.48
N GLN A 91 -6.89 0.08 1.59
CA GLN A 91 -6.97 -0.82 2.73
C GLN A 91 -7.70 -2.13 2.37
N LYS A 92 -8.81 -2.05 1.62
CA LYS A 92 -9.59 -3.22 1.21
C LYS A 92 -8.76 -4.23 0.41
N TYR A 93 -7.82 -3.74 -0.40
CA TYR A 93 -6.98 -4.54 -1.28
C TYR A 93 -5.53 -4.64 -0.78
N ASP A 94 -5.27 -4.31 0.49
CA ASP A 94 -3.93 -4.32 1.07
C ASP A 94 -3.39 -5.71 1.37
N LEU A 95 -2.07 -5.87 1.16
CA LEU A 95 -1.35 -7.14 1.22
C LEU A 95 -0.25 -7.18 2.28
N MET A 96 -0.19 -6.19 3.16
CA MET A 96 0.73 -6.20 4.30
C MET A 96 0.26 -7.11 5.42
N GLY A 97 -1.04 -7.44 5.47
CA GLY A 97 -1.61 -8.33 6.49
C GLY A 97 -1.63 -7.72 7.90
N LEU A 98 -1.67 -6.39 7.98
CA LEU A 98 -1.71 -5.62 9.23
C LEU A 98 -3.11 -5.04 9.44
N ASP A 99 -3.53 -4.86 10.70
CA ASP A 99 -4.89 -4.40 11.01
C ASP A 99 -5.05 -2.88 10.92
N TYR A 100 -4.01 -2.12 11.27
CA TYR A 100 -4.06 -0.66 11.30
C TYR A 100 -3.23 -0.01 10.20
N LEU A 101 -2.26 -0.72 9.64
CA LEU A 101 -1.29 -0.18 8.68
C LEU A 101 -1.52 -0.79 7.29
N TYR A 102 -1.46 0.03 6.25
CA TYR A 102 -1.61 -0.44 4.87
C TYR A 102 -0.83 0.43 3.89
N LEU A 103 -0.48 -0.11 2.73
CA LEU A 103 0.10 0.68 1.65
C LEU A 103 -0.98 1.55 1.01
N ARG A 104 -0.82 2.88 1.10
CA ARG A 104 -1.77 3.83 0.51
C ARG A 104 -1.32 4.38 -0.84
N SER A 105 -0.03 4.29 -1.16
CA SER A 105 0.44 4.62 -2.51
C SER A 105 -0.22 3.73 -3.55
N PHE A 106 -0.66 4.34 -4.64
CA PHE A 106 -1.04 3.60 -5.84
C PHE A 106 0.21 2.95 -6.46
N VAL A 107 0.05 1.74 -6.98
CA VAL A 107 1.15 0.95 -7.53
C VAL A 107 1.15 1.10 -9.05
N HIS A 108 1.99 2.03 -9.54
CA HIS A 108 2.06 2.40 -10.95
C HIS A 108 2.96 1.45 -11.76
N ILE A 109 2.52 0.21 -11.98
CA ILE A 109 3.31 -0.78 -12.73
C ILE A 109 3.56 -0.37 -14.18
N GLU A 110 2.77 0.54 -14.74
CA GLU A 110 3.01 1.15 -16.07
C GLU A 110 4.33 1.91 -16.16
N ARG A 111 4.96 2.24 -15.02
CA ARG A 111 6.29 2.89 -14.95
C ARG A 111 7.44 1.88 -15.06
N LEU A 112 7.15 0.58 -15.07
CA LEU A 112 8.13 -0.46 -15.31
C LEU A 112 8.45 -0.57 -16.81
N THR A 113 9.69 -0.95 -17.10
CA THR A 113 10.12 -1.30 -18.46
C THR A 113 9.44 -2.58 -18.96
N PRO A 114 9.35 -2.82 -20.28
CA PRO A 114 8.79 -4.06 -20.82
C PRO A 114 9.45 -5.32 -20.26
N GLU A 115 10.77 -5.31 -20.05
CA GLU A 115 11.52 -6.44 -19.49
C GLU A 115 11.16 -6.72 -18.03
N GLN A 116 10.87 -5.67 -17.26
CA GLN A 116 10.43 -5.78 -15.87
C GLN A 116 8.98 -6.27 -15.78
N ILE A 117 8.12 -5.88 -16.71
CA ILE A 117 6.76 -6.42 -16.85
C ILE A 117 6.81 -7.90 -17.23
N ASP A 118 7.65 -8.30 -18.18
CA ASP A 118 7.85 -9.71 -18.53
C ASP A 118 8.32 -10.55 -17.33
N LEU A 119 9.17 -9.99 -16.48
CA LEU A 119 9.59 -10.66 -15.24
C LEU A 119 8.41 -10.91 -14.28
N LEU A 120 7.52 -9.93 -14.09
CA LEU A 120 6.29 -10.12 -13.33
C LEU A 120 5.35 -11.12 -14.02
N GLU A 121 5.29 -11.14 -15.34
CA GLU A 121 4.49 -12.11 -16.10
C GLU A 121 4.97 -13.54 -15.89
N ARG A 122 6.29 -13.76 -16.00
CA ARG A 122 6.94 -15.05 -15.75
C ARG A 122 6.69 -15.49 -14.31
N LEU A 123 6.84 -14.56 -13.37
CA LEU A 123 6.50 -14.81 -11.97
C LEU A 123 5.05 -15.29 -11.90
N ALA A 124 4.10 -14.53 -12.45
CA ALA A 124 2.66 -14.82 -12.44
C ALA A 124 2.29 -16.19 -13.08
N ARG A 125 3.07 -16.64 -14.05
CA ARG A 125 2.88 -17.94 -14.72
C ARG A 125 3.63 -19.09 -14.04
N LYS A 126 4.24 -18.84 -12.88
CA LYS A 126 5.09 -19.79 -12.15
C LYS A 126 6.27 -20.31 -12.96
N GLN A 127 6.75 -19.51 -13.91
CA GLN A 127 7.89 -19.87 -14.77
C GLN A 127 9.19 -19.51 -14.06
N GLY A 128 10.22 -20.36 -14.20
CA GLY A 128 11.56 -20.13 -13.67
C GLY A 128 11.74 -20.32 -12.15
N GLY A 129 10.68 -20.65 -11.41
CA GLY A 129 10.76 -21.07 -10.00
C GLY A 129 11.33 -20.02 -9.06
N GLU A 130 12.19 -20.44 -8.13
CA GLU A 130 12.77 -19.57 -7.08
C GLU A 130 13.67 -18.46 -7.65
N GLN A 131 14.34 -18.72 -8.76
CA GLN A 131 15.19 -17.71 -9.39
C GLN A 131 14.37 -16.51 -9.87
N THR A 132 13.24 -16.76 -10.53
CA THR A 132 12.34 -15.69 -10.99
C THR A 132 11.77 -14.87 -9.85
N LEU A 133 11.49 -15.50 -8.69
CA LEU A 133 11.10 -14.77 -7.49
C LEU A 133 12.22 -13.87 -6.96
N LYS A 134 13.46 -14.37 -6.90
CA LYS A 134 14.62 -13.56 -6.47
C LYS A 134 14.83 -12.36 -7.40
N ASP A 135 14.78 -12.60 -8.71
CA ASP A 135 14.92 -11.57 -9.73
C ASP A 135 13.80 -10.52 -9.60
N ALA A 136 12.56 -10.96 -9.37
CA ALA A 136 11.41 -10.06 -9.19
C ALA A 136 11.52 -9.22 -7.91
N GLY A 137 12.00 -9.82 -6.81
CA GLY A 137 12.29 -9.12 -5.57
C GLY A 137 13.37 -8.04 -5.76
N GLN A 138 14.48 -8.38 -6.43
CA GLN A 138 15.53 -7.42 -6.76
C GLN A 138 15.04 -6.29 -7.66
N MET A 139 14.24 -6.61 -8.67
CA MET A 139 13.62 -5.63 -9.55
C MET A 139 12.71 -4.69 -8.75
N MET A 140 11.88 -5.22 -7.85
CA MET A 140 11.02 -4.42 -6.97
C MET A 140 11.85 -3.49 -6.08
N GLU A 141 12.91 -3.99 -5.44
CA GLU A 141 13.82 -3.18 -4.61
C GLU A 141 14.49 -2.03 -5.39
N GLN A 142 14.77 -2.23 -6.68
CA GLN A 142 15.35 -1.21 -7.53
C GLN A 142 14.33 -0.18 -8.04
N THR A 143 13.04 -0.54 -8.06
CA THR A 143 12.00 0.23 -8.75
C THR A 143 10.92 0.82 -7.83
N TYR A 144 10.86 0.43 -6.55
CA TYR A 144 9.73 0.86 -5.68
C TYR A 144 9.58 2.38 -5.60
N LYS A 145 10.69 3.14 -5.60
CA LYS A 145 10.64 4.61 -5.55
C LYS A 145 9.92 5.20 -6.77
N GLN A 146 10.14 4.65 -7.96
CA GLN A 146 9.45 5.14 -9.16
C GLN A 146 8.02 4.62 -9.24
N VAL A 147 7.76 3.38 -8.81
CA VAL A 147 6.45 2.73 -8.91
C VAL A 147 5.46 3.26 -7.88
N LEU A 148 5.92 3.59 -6.66
CA LEU A 148 5.06 3.97 -5.53
C LEU A 148 5.01 5.48 -5.25
N ALA A 149 5.90 6.27 -5.87
CA ALA A 149 5.87 7.71 -5.74
C ALA A 149 4.53 8.29 -6.24
N VAL A 150 3.98 9.26 -5.54
CA VAL A 150 2.82 10.04 -5.98
C VAL A 150 3.02 10.59 -7.40
N ASN A 151 4.20 11.13 -7.68
CA ASN A 151 4.62 11.56 -9.00
C ASN A 151 6.15 11.44 -9.15
N SER A 152 6.60 10.41 -9.85
CA SER A 152 8.03 10.16 -10.09
C SER A 152 8.66 11.13 -11.10
N LYS A 153 7.86 11.76 -11.97
CA LYS A 153 8.33 12.72 -12.99
C LYS A 153 8.64 14.09 -12.37
N ASN A 154 7.88 14.49 -11.37
CA ASN A 154 8.03 15.76 -10.66
C ASN A 154 8.21 15.53 -9.13
N PRO A 155 9.34 14.96 -8.70
CA PRO A 155 9.52 14.48 -7.32
C PRO A 155 9.41 15.57 -6.26
N LYS A 156 9.75 16.82 -6.59
CA LYS A 156 9.69 17.97 -5.66
C LYS A 156 8.38 18.74 -5.70
N GLN A 157 7.51 18.48 -6.67
CA GLN A 157 6.22 19.14 -6.77
C GLN A 157 5.32 18.67 -5.62
N GLN A 158 4.53 19.57 -5.07
CA GLN A 158 3.57 19.26 -4.02
C GLN A 158 2.22 18.86 -4.63
N PHE A 159 1.59 17.86 -4.02
CA PHE A 159 0.29 17.32 -4.40
C PHE A 159 -0.59 17.27 -3.16
N GLU A 160 -1.85 17.68 -3.30
CA GLU A 160 -2.87 17.53 -2.26
C GLU A 160 -3.56 16.18 -2.45
N ILE A 161 -3.31 15.24 -1.52
CA ILE A 161 -3.88 13.89 -1.54
C ILE A 161 -5.26 13.87 -0.89
N PHE A 162 -5.49 14.76 0.08
CA PHE A 162 -6.80 15.03 0.68
C PHE A 162 -6.79 16.44 1.29
N PRO A 163 -7.96 17.10 1.40
CA PRO A 163 -8.05 18.41 2.02
C PRO A 163 -7.80 18.32 3.52
N SER A 164 -6.87 19.13 4.05
CA SER A 164 -6.65 19.31 5.49
C SER A 164 -6.41 20.79 5.78
N VAL A 165 -7.02 21.28 6.87
CA VAL A 165 -6.86 22.66 7.36
C VAL A 165 -5.39 22.98 7.69
N TYR A 166 -4.62 21.97 8.11
CA TYR A 166 -3.22 22.12 8.52
C TYR A 166 -2.22 21.63 7.46
N GLY A 167 -2.69 21.30 6.25
CA GLY A 167 -1.83 20.90 5.13
C GLY A 167 -1.23 19.50 5.25
N GLU A 168 -1.74 18.65 6.16
CA GLU A 168 -1.26 17.27 6.35
C GLU A 168 -1.46 16.39 5.11
N GLY A 169 -2.39 16.75 4.24
CA GLY A 169 -2.63 16.09 2.97
C GLY A 169 -1.72 16.57 1.82
N ILE A 170 -0.83 17.53 2.05
CA ILE A 170 0.11 18.03 1.05
C ILE A 170 1.42 17.25 1.13
N VAL A 171 1.77 16.54 0.07
CA VAL A 171 2.97 15.68 0.00
C VAL A 171 3.80 15.99 -1.24
N LYS A 172 5.09 15.68 -1.21
CA LYS A 172 5.94 15.77 -2.41
C LYS A 172 5.66 14.61 -3.38
N GLY A 173 5.92 14.83 -4.66
CA GLY A 173 5.78 13.80 -5.70
C GLY A 173 6.59 12.53 -5.41
N GLU A 174 7.76 12.63 -4.80
CA GLU A 174 8.58 11.47 -4.43
C GLU A 174 8.06 10.66 -3.22
N ALA A 175 7.01 11.14 -2.55
CA ALA A 175 6.51 10.53 -1.34
C ALA A 175 5.90 9.15 -1.60
N ILE A 176 6.18 8.21 -0.70
CA ILE A 176 5.44 6.95 -0.56
C ILE A 176 4.46 7.10 0.60
N LEU A 177 3.21 6.72 0.37
CA LEU A 177 2.12 6.90 1.33
C LEU A 177 1.80 5.58 2.04
N ILE A 178 1.77 5.65 3.37
CA ILE A 178 1.31 4.57 4.24
C ILE A 178 0.04 5.05 4.95
N GLY A 179 -1.00 4.24 4.95
CA GLY A 179 -2.19 4.49 5.76
C GLY A 179 -2.01 3.96 7.17
N LEU A 180 -2.48 4.71 8.16
CA LEU A 180 -2.61 4.30 9.56
C LEU A 180 -4.02 4.63 10.02
N LYS A 181 -4.85 3.60 10.25
CA LYS A 181 -6.28 3.76 10.54
C LYS A 181 -6.72 3.04 11.81
N SER A 182 -7.53 3.70 12.62
CA SER A 182 -8.29 3.08 13.71
C SER A 182 -9.69 3.67 13.81
N MET A 183 -10.59 2.96 14.48
CA MET A 183 -11.95 3.43 14.73
C MET A 183 -12.13 3.85 16.19
N ALA A 184 -12.95 4.87 16.42
CA ALA A 184 -13.48 5.15 17.75
C ALA A 184 -14.48 4.04 18.18
N ASP A 185 -14.59 3.81 19.50
CA ASP A 185 -15.62 2.95 20.07
C ASP A 185 -16.87 3.80 20.35
N TYR A 186 -17.96 3.47 19.66
CA TYR A 186 -19.24 4.18 19.80
C TYR A 186 -20.23 3.34 20.61
N ASP A 187 -21.04 4.01 21.43
CA ASP A 187 -22.15 3.39 22.12
C ASP A 187 -23.38 3.18 21.20
N GLY A 188 -24.48 2.66 21.77
CA GLY A 188 -25.71 2.39 21.03
C GLY A 188 -26.43 3.64 20.50
N ASP A 189 -26.08 4.82 21.00
CA ASP A 189 -26.63 6.12 20.57
C ASP A 189 -25.71 6.81 19.54
N GLY A 190 -24.59 6.18 19.18
CA GLY A 190 -23.62 6.71 18.23
C GLY A 190 -22.65 7.75 18.82
N MET A 191 -22.56 7.82 20.16
CA MET A 191 -21.65 8.70 20.87
C MET A 191 -20.35 7.97 21.21
N ILE A 192 -19.25 8.69 21.36
CA ILE A 192 -17.98 8.09 21.83
C ILE A 192 -18.20 7.56 23.25
N LYS A 193 -17.92 6.28 23.45
CA LYS A 193 -18.20 5.58 24.71
C LYS A 193 -17.33 6.06 25.87
N ASP A 194 -16.07 6.39 25.60
CA ASP A 194 -15.11 6.95 26.57
C ASP A 194 -14.22 7.99 25.85
N GLU A 195 -14.45 9.27 26.12
CA GLU A 195 -13.72 10.38 25.51
C GLU A 195 -12.23 10.40 25.91
N ASP A 196 -11.90 10.01 27.14
CA ASP A 196 -10.51 9.98 27.61
C ASP A 196 -9.74 8.85 26.92
N GLU A 197 -10.37 7.69 26.74
CA GLU A 197 -9.80 6.59 25.97
C GLU A 197 -9.64 6.94 24.49
N ASP A 198 -10.64 7.57 23.88
CA ASP A 198 -10.55 8.00 22.48
C ASP A 198 -9.45 9.05 22.29
N GLN A 199 -9.35 10.03 23.19
CA GLN A 199 -8.27 11.01 23.14
C GLN A 199 -6.89 10.35 23.30
N ARG A 200 -6.77 9.30 24.13
CA ARG A 200 -5.54 8.49 24.24
C ARG A 200 -5.24 7.72 22.95
N ARG A 201 -6.25 7.17 22.27
CA ARG A 201 -6.12 6.52 20.96
C ARG A 201 -5.60 7.51 19.92
N VAL A 202 -6.27 8.66 19.78
CA VAL A 202 -5.90 9.74 18.87
C VAL A 202 -4.44 10.14 19.07
N ASN A 203 -4.05 10.47 20.31
CA ASN A 203 -2.68 10.86 20.65
C ASN A 203 -1.66 9.76 20.34
N THR A 204 -2.01 8.50 20.59
CA THR A 204 -1.15 7.35 20.29
C THR A 204 -0.91 7.23 18.79
N PHE A 205 -1.97 7.32 17.98
CA PHE A 205 -1.87 7.18 16.52
C PHE A 205 -1.08 8.32 15.87
N TYR A 206 -1.27 9.57 16.32
CA TYR A 206 -0.43 10.69 15.88
C TYR A 206 1.05 10.52 16.28
N SER A 207 1.33 10.01 17.48
CA SER A 207 2.71 9.75 17.90
C SER A 207 3.36 8.63 17.06
N VAL A 208 2.60 7.57 16.80
CA VAL A 208 3.04 6.43 15.99
C VAL A 208 3.29 6.86 14.55
N SER A 209 2.41 7.66 13.95
CA SER A 209 2.58 8.12 12.56
C SER A 209 3.89 8.87 12.38
N LYS A 210 4.21 9.82 13.26
CA LYS A 210 5.48 10.60 13.20
C LYS A 210 6.73 9.73 13.38
N GLN A 211 6.66 8.73 14.27
CA GLN A 211 7.75 7.77 14.43
C GLN A 211 7.94 6.91 13.17
N LEU A 212 6.85 6.42 12.58
CA LEU A 212 6.87 5.63 11.36
C LEU A 212 7.39 6.43 10.17
N GLU A 213 6.96 7.66 9.96
CA GLU A 213 7.46 8.54 8.89
C GLU A 213 9.00 8.61 8.94
N THR A 214 9.57 8.82 10.12
CA THR A 214 11.02 8.89 10.32
C THR A 214 11.71 7.56 10.03
N ILE A 215 11.20 6.46 10.58
CA ILE A 215 11.78 5.12 10.43
C ILE A 215 11.74 4.69 8.96
N LEU A 216 10.57 4.78 8.34
CA LEU A 216 10.34 4.33 6.98
C LEU A 216 11.03 5.21 5.95
N SER A 217 11.06 6.53 6.14
CA SER A 217 11.79 7.41 5.22
C SER A 217 13.29 7.09 5.18
N ARG A 218 13.87 6.78 6.34
CA ARG A 218 15.27 6.35 6.44
C ARG A 218 15.50 4.98 5.81
N LEU A 219 14.62 4.02 6.08
CA LEU A 219 14.70 2.67 5.52
C LEU A 219 14.62 2.71 3.99
N LEU A 220 13.59 3.39 3.46
CA LEU A 220 13.30 3.46 2.04
C LEU A 220 14.13 4.53 1.32
N LYS A 221 14.93 5.34 2.04
CA LYS A 221 15.76 6.42 1.48
C LYS A 221 14.96 7.32 0.52
N THR A 222 13.73 7.62 0.88
CA THR A 222 12.79 8.49 0.17
C THR A 222 11.80 9.03 1.19
N GLU A 223 11.06 10.09 0.86
CA GLU A 223 10.03 10.61 1.76
C GLU A 223 8.91 9.58 1.93
N VAL A 224 8.55 9.30 3.18
CA VAL A 224 7.38 8.49 3.53
C VAL A 224 6.46 9.35 4.37
N VAL A 225 5.20 9.46 3.94
CA VAL A 225 4.15 10.18 4.66
C VAL A 225 3.14 9.16 5.18
N VAL A 226 2.82 9.25 6.47
CA VAL A 226 1.85 8.36 7.10
C VAL A 226 0.52 9.09 7.24
N ILE A 227 -0.43 8.74 6.38
CA ILE A 227 -1.75 9.34 6.41
C ILE A 227 -2.57 8.67 7.50
N THR A 228 -2.95 9.48 8.47
CA THR A 228 -3.57 9.03 9.70
C THR A 228 -5.07 9.27 9.63
N GLU A 229 -5.87 8.20 9.69
CA GLU A 229 -7.34 8.24 9.63
C GLU A 229 -7.90 7.73 10.97
N ILE A 230 -8.44 8.64 11.79
CA ILE A 230 -8.79 8.38 13.20
C ILE A 230 -10.24 8.77 13.47
#